data_AF-A0A831GQ83-F1
#
_entry.id   AF-A0A831GQ83-F1
#
_cell.length_a   1.000
_cell.length_b   1.000
_cell.length_c   1.000
_cell.angle_alpha   90.00
_cell.angle_beta   90.00
_cell.angle_gamma   90.00
#
_symmetry.space_group_name_H-M   'P 1'
#
loop_
_entity.id
_entity.type
_entity.pdbx_description
1 polymer ?
#
loop_
_entity_poly.entity_id
_entity_poly.type
_entity_poly.pdbx_seq_one_letter_code
_entity_poly.pdbx_strand_id
1 'polypeptide(L)'
;MAVSIAEYLGQRTDVDQQIVPVAKGTQIQCPFMDRTCDKASKVKNPTPPVCSVRKPDGTVWIVCEHRLCSTRQKKTVIVNGRKKQIENILVEHQRDILRKVAKLIYQDPELQDSEIGVRREVNIPLPDSDNSYHADYVMRNFSGRGRVDEVLLEMQGGGETSSTGEITRHIAAWADLEFPTNE
;
A
#
# COMPACT_ATOMS: atom_id res chain seq x y z
N MET A 1 -1.23 -23.14 10.37
CA MET A 1 -0.49 -21.87 10.20
C MET A 1 -1.06 -20.84 11.15
N ALA A 2 -0.23 -19.92 11.67
CA ALA A 2 -0.71 -18.85 12.56
C ALA A 2 -1.59 -17.81 11.84
N VAL A 3 -1.50 -17.74 10.52
CA VAL A 3 -2.31 -16.90 9.62
C VAL A 3 -2.50 -17.62 8.28
N SER A 4 -3.53 -17.26 7.52
CA SER A 4 -3.70 -17.62 6.10
C SER A 4 -3.51 -16.40 5.20
N ILE A 5 -3.31 -16.60 3.90
CA ILE A 5 -3.16 -15.49 2.94
C ILE A 5 -4.54 -14.94 2.61
N ALA A 6 -4.70 -13.62 2.66
CA ALA A 6 -5.97 -12.96 2.36
C ALA A 6 -5.96 -12.26 1.00
N GLU A 7 -4.83 -11.67 0.63
CA GLU A 7 -4.65 -11.03 -0.69
C GLU A 7 -3.26 -11.34 -1.26
N TYR A 8 -3.23 -11.77 -2.51
CA TYR A 8 -2.02 -12.01 -3.30
C TYR A 8 -2.02 -11.06 -4.51
N LEU A 9 -1.02 -10.19 -4.59
CA LEU A 9 -0.92 -9.12 -5.59
C LEU A 9 -2.23 -8.32 -5.75
N GLY A 10 -2.92 -8.08 -4.63
CA GLY A 10 -4.18 -7.35 -4.57
C GLY A 10 -5.43 -8.10 -5.01
N GLN A 11 -5.30 -9.36 -5.42
CA GLN A 11 -6.44 -10.26 -5.59
C GLN A 11 -6.73 -10.96 -4.27
N ARG A 12 -7.99 -10.94 -3.83
CA ARG A 12 -8.43 -11.66 -2.64
C ARG A 12 -8.39 -13.17 -2.89
N THR A 13 -8.15 -13.96 -1.86
CA THR A 13 -8.18 -15.43 -1.94
C THR A 13 -9.59 -16.01 -1.83
N ASP A 14 -10.56 -15.23 -1.35
CA ASP A 14 -11.95 -15.66 -1.15
C ASP A 14 -12.90 -15.27 -2.30
N VAL A 15 -12.36 -15.15 -3.52
CA VAL A 15 -13.14 -14.92 -4.74
C VAL A 15 -12.97 -16.07 -5.72
N ASP A 16 -13.95 -16.27 -6.60
CA ASP A 16 -13.96 -17.39 -7.55
C ASP A 16 -12.87 -17.28 -8.63
N GLN A 17 -12.39 -16.07 -8.89
CA GLN A 17 -11.33 -15.86 -9.87
C GLN A 17 -10.03 -16.49 -9.36
N GLN A 18 -9.50 -17.46 -10.11
CA GLN A 18 -8.25 -18.14 -9.78
C GLN A 18 -7.06 -17.17 -9.77
N ILE A 19 -6.22 -17.26 -8.75
CA ILE A 19 -4.97 -16.50 -8.65
C ILE A 19 -3.90 -17.21 -9.46
N VAL A 20 -3.23 -16.47 -10.33
CA VAL A 20 -2.06 -16.96 -11.07
C VAL A 20 -0.80 -16.63 -10.27
N PRO A 21 0.01 -17.63 -9.86
CA PRO A 21 1.26 -17.39 -9.18
C PRO A 21 2.22 -16.55 -10.02
N VAL A 22 2.90 -15.60 -9.37
CA VAL A 22 3.89 -14.75 -10.02
C VAL A 22 5.29 -15.30 -9.77
N ALA A 23 6.03 -15.52 -10.86
CA ALA A 23 7.42 -15.96 -10.78
C ALA A 23 8.30 -14.93 -10.02
N LYS A 24 9.29 -15.43 -9.29
CA LYS A 24 10.23 -14.59 -8.52
C LYS A 24 11.02 -13.66 -9.44
N GLY A 25 11.15 -12.39 -9.06
CA GLY A 25 11.89 -11.37 -9.82
C GLY A 25 11.08 -10.72 -10.95
N THR A 26 9.83 -11.13 -11.14
CA THR A 26 8.95 -10.55 -12.17
C THR A 26 8.69 -9.07 -11.91
N GLN A 27 8.84 -8.26 -12.96
CA GLN A 27 8.54 -6.82 -12.94
C GLN A 27 7.03 -6.58 -13.15
N ILE A 28 6.20 -7.06 -12.22
CA ILE A 28 4.74 -6.93 -12.30
C ILE A 28 4.27 -5.61 -11.66
N GLN A 29 3.27 -4.96 -12.25
CA GLN A 29 2.70 -3.72 -11.72
C GLN A 29 1.96 -3.95 -10.40
N CYS A 30 2.09 -3.03 -9.46
CA CYS A 30 1.34 -3.05 -8.21
C CYS A 30 -0.04 -2.41 -8.45
N PRO A 31 -1.15 -3.04 -8.07
CA PRO A 31 -2.47 -2.42 -8.21
C PRO A 31 -2.69 -1.25 -7.24
N PHE A 32 -1.86 -1.14 -6.18
CA PHE A 32 -2.02 -0.16 -5.12
C PHE A 32 -1.06 1.03 -5.22
N MET A 33 -0.15 1.02 -6.20
CA MET A 33 0.84 2.08 -6.35
C MET A 33 1.33 2.18 -7.79
N ASP A 34 1.69 3.38 -8.23
CA ASP A 34 2.24 3.66 -9.56
C ASP A 34 3.69 3.17 -9.73
N ARG A 35 3.93 1.87 -9.50
CA ARG A 35 5.22 1.19 -9.64
C ARG A 35 5.04 -0.32 -9.64
N THR A 36 6.11 -1.06 -9.96
CA THR A 36 6.14 -2.51 -9.80
C THR A 36 5.97 -2.94 -8.34
N CYS A 37 5.42 -4.13 -8.10
CA CYS A 37 5.33 -4.73 -6.77
C CYS A 37 6.73 -5.01 -6.18
N ASP A 38 7.14 -4.23 -5.20
CA ASP A 38 8.45 -4.34 -4.55
C ASP A 38 8.78 -5.72 -3.97
N LYS A 39 7.79 -6.50 -3.55
CA LYS A 39 8.01 -7.87 -3.05
C LYS A 39 8.44 -8.79 -4.19
N ALA A 40 7.71 -8.76 -5.31
CA ALA A 40 7.96 -9.61 -6.46
C ALA A 40 9.15 -9.14 -7.32
N SER A 41 9.33 -7.82 -7.46
CA SER A 41 10.30 -7.21 -8.37
C SER A 41 11.68 -6.97 -7.76
N LYS A 42 11.85 -7.27 -6.46
CA LYS A 42 13.13 -7.16 -5.74
C LYS A 42 14.24 -7.94 -6.44
N VAL A 43 15.35 -7.24 -6.72
CA VAL A 43 16.54 -7.83 -7.35
C VAL A 43 17.22 -8.85 -6.44
N LYS A 44 17.27 -8.55 -5.13
CA LYS A 44 17.83 -9.44 -4.11
C LYS A 44 16.69 -9.98 -3.25
N ASN A 45 16.61 -11.31 -3.15
CA ASN A 45 15.63 -12.03 -2.33
C ASN A 45 14.17 -11.59 -2.60
N PRO A 46 13.66 -11.77 -3.84
CA PRO A 46 12.25 -11.54 -4.13
C PRO A 46 11.38 -12.43 -3.22
N THR A 47 10.34 -11.84 -2.66
CA THR A 47 9.36 -12.53 -1.81
C THR A 47 8.00 -12.57 -2.51
N PRO A 48 7.13 -13.53 -2.16
CA PRO A 48 5.79 -13.56 -2.72
C PRO A 48 5.03 -12.25 -2.49
N PRO A 49 4.22 -11.77 -3.46
CA PRO A 49 3.49 -10.51 -3.40
C PRO A 49 2.26 -10.57 -2.48
N VAL A 50 2.42 -11.03 -1.23
CA VAL A 50 1.35 -11.04 -0.23
C VAL A 50 1.03 -9.61 0.20
N CYS A 51 -0.22 -9.18 0.04
CA CYS A 51 -0.69 -7.85 0.40
C CYS A 51 -1.31 -7.81 1.80
N SER A 52 -2.07 -8.85 2.16
CA SER A 52 -2.66 -9.02 3.47
C SER A 52 -2.76 -10.50 3.87
N VAL A 53 -2.85 -10.73 5.17
CA VAL A 53 -3.04 -12.05 5.79
C VAL A 53 -4.29 -12.04 6.66
N ARG A 54 -4.87 -13.21 6.90
CA ARG A 54 -6.03 -13.41 7.75
C ARG A 54 -5.64 -14.21 8.99
N LYS A 55 -6.03 -13.72 10.15
CA LYS A 55 -5.89 -14.42 11.42
C LYS A 55 -6.95 -15.52 11.57
N PRO A 56 -6.76 -16.48 12.50
CA PRO A 56 -7.76 -17.51 12.79
C PRO A 56 -9.12 -16.94 13.23
N ASP A 57 -9.14 -15.76 13.86
CA ASP A 57 -10.35 -15.04 14.26
C ASP A 57 -11.05 -14.30 13.08
N GLY A 58 -10.53 -14.44 11.86
CA GLY A 58 -11.07 -13.81 10.65
C GLY A 58 -10.53 -12.40 10.38
N THR A 59 -9.82 -11.79 11.33
CA THR A 59 -9.26 -10.43 11.19
C THR A 59 -8.24 -10.37 10.06
N VAL A 60 -8.38 -9.38 9.18
CA VAL A 60 -7.44 -9.14 8.07
C VAL A 60 -6.38 -8.13 8.50
N TRP A 61 -5.12 -8.50 8.29
CA TRP A 61 -3.94 -7.67 8.54
C TRP A 61 -3.27 -7.29 7.24
N ILE A 62 -3.16 -5.99 6.98
CA ILE A 62 -2.40 -5.46 5.83
C ILE A 62 -0.92 -5.52 6.17
N VAL A 63 -0.16 -6.29 5.38
CA VAL A 63 1.30 -6.53 5.57
C VAL A 63 2.13 -5.92 4.44
N CYS A 64 1.53 -5.04 3.64
CA CYS A 64 2.17 -4.36 2.53
C CYS A 64 1.88 -2.86 2.60
N GLU A 65 2.93 -2.06 2.70
CA GLU A 65 2.83 -0.59 2.77
C GLU A 65 2.08 -0.02 1.54
N HIS A 66 2.26 -0.60 0.34
CA HIS A 66 1.56 -0.12 -0.85
C HIS A 66 0.05 -0.36 -0.71
N ARG A 67 -0.35 -1.54 -0.23
CA ARG A 67 -1.77 -1.88 0.05
C ARG A 67 -2.38 -1.00 1.14
N LEU A 68 -1.56 -0.54 2.09
CA LEU A 68 -1.98 0.35 3.17
C LEU A 68 -2.29 1.77 2.69
N CYS A 69 -1.65 2.23 1.60
CA CYS A 69 -1.59 3.60 1.08
C CYS A 69 -0.23 4.27 1.36
N SER A 70 0.82 3.75 0.73
CA SER A 70 2.20 4.26 0.87
C SER A 70 2.37 5.68 0.34
N THR A 71 3.22 6.43 1.01
CA THR A 71 3.58 7.84 0.77
C THR A 71 4.73 8.04 -0.21
N ARG A 72 5.35 6.97 -0.74
CA ARG A 72 6.56 7.11 -1.58
C ARG A 72 6.31 8.00 -2.79
N GLN A 73 7.10 9.06 -2.87
CA GLN A 73 6.91 10.13 -3.85
C GLN A 73 7.57 9.85 -5.20
N LYS A 74 8.60 9.01 -5.27
CA LYS A 74 9.41 8.85 -6.50
C LYS A 74 9.46 7.40 -6.99
N LYS A 75 9.55 7.24 -8.30
CA LYS A 75 9.92 5.99 -8.98
C LYS A 75 11.09 6.21 -9.92
N THR A 76 11.87 5.15 -10.08
CA THR A 76 12.93 5.08 -11.08
C THR A 76 12.38 4.55 -12.39
N VAL A 77 12.57 5.30 -13.47
CA VAL A 77 12.26 4.87 -14.84
C VAL A 77 13.53 4.90 -15.70
N ILE A 78 13.55 4.12 -16.78
CA ILE A 78 14.62 4.19 -17.78
C ILE A 78 14.13 5.06 -18.93
N VAL A 79 14.82 6.18 -19.17
CA VAL A 79 14.57 7.08 -20.30
C VAL A 79 15.87 7.19 -21.08
N ASN A 80 15.85 6.82 -22.36
CA ASN A 80 17.03 6.83 -23.24
C ASN A 80 18.25 6.08 -22.64
N GLY A 81 18.00 4.91 -22.04
CA GLY A 81 19.04 4.08 -21.42
C GLY A 81 19.58 4.59 -20.08
N ARG A 82 19.07 5.72 -19.55
CA ARG A 82 19.50 6.29 -18.26
C ARG A 82 18.40 6.17 -17.22
N LYS A 83 18.80 5.87 -15.98
CA LYS A 83 17.90 5.90 -14.82
C LYS A 83 17.53 7.34 -14.49
N LYS A 84 16.23 7.63 -14.40
CA LYS A 84 15.68 8.91 -14.01
C LYS A 84 14.68 8.71 -12.88
N GLN A 85 14.72 9.57 -11.86
CA GLN A 85 13.66 9.64 -10.86
C GLN A 85 12.54 10.54 -11.39
N ILE A 86 11.31 10.06 -11.34
CA ILE A 86 10.11 10.84 -11.63
C ILE A 86 9.12 10.69 -10.47
N GLU A 87 8.17 11.60 -10.38
CA GLU A 87 7.12 11.57 -9.35
C GLU A 87 6.18 10.37 -9.58
N ASN A 88 5.84 9.68 -8.49
CA ASN A 88 4.74 8.72 -8.42
C ASN A 88 3.43 9.50 -8.35
N ILE A 89 2.51 9.20 -9.24
CA ILE A 89 1.14 9.69 -9.09
C ILE A 89 0.40 8.89 -8.02
N LEU A 90 -0.63 9.49 -7.42
CA LEU A 90 -1.57 8.75 -6.59
C LEU A 90 -2.49 7.94 -7.51
N VAL A 91 -2.47 6.62 -7.38
CA VAL A 91 -3.40 5.74 -8.11
C VAL A 91 -4.78 5.78 -7.45
N GLU A 92 -5.81 5.25 -8.13
CA GLU A 92 -7.20 5.34 -7.62
C GLU A 92 -7.36 4.70 -6.24
N HIS A 93 -6.69 3.58 -5.95
CA HIS A 93 -6.69 2.99 -4.61
C HIS A 93 -6.29 3.99 -3.51
N GLN A 94 -5.21 4.74 -3.74
CA GLN A 94 -4.73 5.73 -2.78
C GLN A 94 -5.68 6.94 -2.70
N ARG A 95 -6.14 7.41 -3.86
CA ARG A 95 -7.09 8.53 -3.93
C ARG A 95 -8.38 8.20 -3.20
N ASP A 96 -8.91 7.00 -3.36
CA ASP A 96 -10.13 6.55 -2.71
C ASP A 96 -9.99 6.46 -1.19
N ILE A 97 -8.89 5.90 -0.67
CA ILE A 97 -8.61 5.88 0.77
C ILE A 97 -8.54 7.31 1.31
N LEU A 98 -7.74 8.17 0.70
CA LEU A 98 -7.55 9.56 1.14
C LEU A 98 -8.86 10.34 1.06
N ARG A 99 -9.66 10.14 0.01
CA ARG A 99 -11.00 10.73 -0.13
C ARG A 99 -11.93 10.29 1.00
N LYS A 100 -11.99 8.99 1.31
CA LYS A 100 -12.81 8.46 2.41
C LYS A 100 -12.39 9.04 3.76
N VAL A 101 -11.08 9.12 4.01
CA VAL A 101 -10.54 9.76 5.22
C VAL A 101 -10.91 11.24 5.27
N ALA A 102 -10.75 11.98 4.17
CA ALA A 102 -11.10 13.40 4.10
C ALA A 102 -12.59 13.64 4.42
N LYS A 103 -13.49 12.88 3.76
CA LYS A 103 -14.94 12.98 3.99
C LYS A 103 -15.31 12.70 5.44
N LEU A 104 -14.65 11.71 6.07
CA LEU A 104 -14.87 11.38 7.47
C LEU A 104 -14.37 12.48 8.41
N ILE A 105 -13.11 12.90 8.26
CA ILE A 105 -12.45 13.86 9.17
C ILE A 105 -13.07 15.25 9.04
N TYR A 106 -13.30 15.71 7.82
CA TYR A 106 -13.88 17.03 7.57
C TYR A 106 -15.41 17.06 7.70
N GLN A 107 -16.02 15.89 7.95
CA GLN A 107 -17.47 15.72 8.12
C GLN A 107 -18.29 16.29 6.94
N ASP A 108 -17.74 16.16 5.72
CA ASP A 108 -18.39 16.61 4.47
C ASP A 108 -18.49 15.42 3.49
N PRO A 109 -19.64 14.72 3.45
CA PRO A 109 -19.88 13.62 2.51
C PRO A 109 -19.83 14.04 1.04
N GLU A 110 -20.08 15.32 0.74
CA GLU A 110 -20.14 15.89 -0.61
C GLU A 110 -18.80 16.51 -1.04
N LEU A 111 -17.76 16.39 -0.21
CA LEU A 111 -16.43 16.90 -0.50
C LEU A 111 -15.89 16.29 -1.80
N GLN A 112 -15.49 17.16 -2.73
CA GLN A 112 -14.99 16.77 -4.05
C GLN A 112 -13.48 16.55 -4.03
N ASP A 113 -12.96 15.70 -4.93
CA ASP A 113 -11.52 15.45 -5.06
C ASP A 113 -10.70 16.73 -5.26
N SER A 114 -11.23 17.68 -6.04
CA SER A 114 -10.58 18.97 -6.29
C SER A 114 -10.50 19.87 -5.05
N GLU A 115 -11.30 19.58 -4.03
CA GLU A 115 -11.33 20.31 -2.77
C GLU A 115 -10.40 19.68 -1.71
N ILE A 116 -9.71 18.58 -2.04
CA ILE A 116 -8.82 17.85 -1.13
C ILE A 116 -7.37 18.05 -1.54
N GLY A 117 -6.62 18.78 -0.71
CA GLY A 117 -5.17 18.88 -0.82
C GLY A 117 -4.48 17.71 -0.14
N VAL A 118 -3.49 17.11 -0.79
CA VAL A 118 -2.66 16.04 -0.20
C VAL A 118 -1.19 16.33 -0.44
N ARG A 119 -0.40 16.36 0.63
CA ARG A 119 1.06 16.40 0.60
C ARG A 119 1.61 15.17 1.33
N ARG A 120 2.47 14.41 0.65
CA ARG A 120 3.13 13.20 1.19
C ARG A 120 4.45 13.55 1.88
N GLU A 121 4.89 12.73 2.84
CA GLU A 121 6.23 12.76 3.44
C GLU A 121 6.62 14.17 3.93
N VAL A 122 5.86 14.72 4.87
CA VAL A 122 5.99 16.11 5.30
C VAL A 122 6.79 16.20 6.59
N ASN A 123 7.89 16.95 6.54
CA ASN A 123 8.66 17.26 7.73
C ASN A 123 8.07 18.48 8.46
N ILE A 124 7.73 18.31 9.73
CA ILE A 124 7.08 19.31 10.58
C ILE A 124 8.06 19.68 11.70
N PRO A 125 8.55 20.93 11.74
CA PRO A 125 9.46 21.36 12.81
C PRO A 125 8.72 21.41 14.15
N LEU A 126 9.35 20.90 15.20
CA LEU A 126 8.82 20.97 16.57
C LEU A 126 9.41 22.22 17.26
N PRO A 127 8.59 23.21 17.66
CA PRO A 127 9.09 24.51 18.11
C PRO A 127 10.09 24.46 19.28
N ASP A 128 9.92 23.48 20.17
CA ASP A 128 10.69 23.36 21.41
C ASP A 128 11.82 22.31 21.33
N SER A 129 12.20 21.87 20.12
CA SER A 129 13.30 20.93 19.92
C SER A 129 14.01 21.12 18.59
N ASP A 130 15.29 20.76 18.49
CA ASP A 130 16.00 20.67 17.20
C ASP A 130 15.53 19.47 16.34
N ASN A 131 14.49 18.75 16.79
CA ASN A 131 13.91 17.62 16.09
C ASN A 131 12.72 18.04 15.24
N SER A 132 12.40 17.20 14.26
CA SER A 132 11.25 17.37 13.38
C SER A 132 10.45 16.08 13.32
N TYR A 133 9.13 16.22 13.25
CA TYR A 133 8.22 15.11 13.07
C TYR A 133 7.99 14.86 11.59
N HIS A 134 8.13 13.61 11.16
CA HIS A 134 7.94 13.24 9.77
C HIS A 134 6.58 12.59 9.58
N ALA A 135 5.64 13.35 9.05
CA ALA A 135 4.27 12.91 8.83
C ALA A 135 4.12 12.20 7.47
N ASP A 136 3.37 11.10 7.43
CA ASP A 136 3.05 10.41 6.20
C ASP A 136 2.28 11.33 5.22
N TYR A 137 1.21 11.95 5.71
CA TYR A 137 0.39 12.87 4.93
C TYR A 137 0.05 14.14 5.72
N VAL A 138 0.07 15.28 5.02
CA VAL A 138 -0.71 16.47 5.38
C VAL A 138 -1.85 16.57 4.40
N MET A 139 -3.08 16.58 4.92
CA MET A 139 -4.28 16.77 4.13
C MET A 139 -4.89 18.14 4.42
N ARG A 140 -5.44 18.79 3.40
CA ARG A 140 -6.11 20.09 3.54
C ARG A 140 -7.49 20.08 2.92
N ASN A 141 -8.42 20.81 3.53
CA ASN A 141 -9.75 21.06 3.02
C ASN A 141 -9.79 22.44 2.34
N PHE A 142 -10.10 22.47 1.05
CA PHE A 142 -10.22 23.70 0.27
C PHE A 142 -11.67 24.10 -0.04
N SER A 143 -12.66 23.39 0.51
CA SER A 143 -14.09 23.71 0.28
C SER A 143 -14.52 25.04 0.89
N GLY A 144 -13.82 25.52 1.93
CA GLY A 144 -14.23 26.66 2.75
C GLY A 144 -15.48 26.41 3.60
N ARG A 145 -16.04 25.20 3.58
CA ARG A 145 -17.26 24.81 4.33
C ARG A 145 -16.94 24.12 5.67
N GLY A 146 -15.72 23.62 5.83
CA GLY A 146 -15.28 22.87 7.00
C GLY A 146 -14.88 23.74 8.19
N ARG A 147 -14.87 23.14 9.39
CA ARG A 147 -14.28 23.74 10.61
C ARG A 147 -12.81 23.39 10.80
N VAL A 148 -12.34 22.33 10.13
CA VAL A 148 -10.96 21.83 10.17
C VAL A 148 -10.41 21.97 8.76
N ASP A 149 -9.33 22.72 8.64
CA ASP A 149 -8.74 23.06 7.33
C ASP A 149 -7.53 22.19 6.99
N GLU A 150 -6.90 21.59 8.00
CA GLU A 150 -5.67 20.81 7.84
C GLU A 150 -5.60 19.70 8.89
N VAL A 151 -5.15 18.51 8.47
CA VAL A 151 -4.86 17.40 9.38
C VAL A 151 -3.55 16.71 9.01
N LEU A 152 -2.90 16.18 10.04
CA LEU A 152 -1.80 15.23 9.92
C LEU A 152 -2.38 13.82 9.94
N LEU A 153 -1.96 13.00 8.98
CA LEU A 153 -2.46 11.64 8.84
C LEU A 153 -1.28 10.67 8.74
N GLU A 154 -1.30 9.69 9.64
CA GLU A 154 -0.36 8.57 9.70
C GLU A 154 -1.02 7.27 9.25
N MET A 155 -0.32 6.50 8.43
CA MET A 155 -0.76 5.20 7.95
C MET A 155 0.05 4.10 8.63
N GLN A 156 -0.59 3.36 9.55
CA GLN A 156 0.04 2.22 10.21
C GLN A 156 -0.61 0.88 9.83
N GLY A 157 0.23 -0.10 9.50
CA GLY A 157 -0.19 -1.44 9.07
C GLY A 157 0.02 -2.52 10.13
N GLY A 158 -0.28 -3.76 9.78
CA GLY A 158 0.16 -4.92 10.54
C GLY A 158 1.65 -5.14 10.26
N GLY A 159 2.49 -5.01 11.30
CA GLY A 159 3.93 -5.23 11.19
C GLY A 159 4.32 -6.63 10.70
N GLU A 160 5.62 -6.93 10.68
CA GLU A 160 6.10 -8.23 10.21
C GLU A 160 5.49 -9.39 11.00
N THR A 161 5.00 -10.40 10.29
CA THR A 161 4.52 -11.63 10.92
C THR A 161 5.72 -12.48 11.33
N SER A 162 5.72 -13.05 12.53
CA SER A 162 6.72 -14.02 12.97
C SER A 162 6.77 -15.30 12.11
N SER A 163 5.74 -15.53 11.27
CA SER A 163 5.62 -16.68 10.37
C SER A 163 6.08 -16.43 8.92
N THR A 164 6.82 -15.35 8.64
CA THR A 164 7.21 -14.97 7.25
C THR A 164 7.89 -16.12 6.48
N GLY A 165 8.73 -16.91 7.14
CA GLY A 165 9.38 -18.07 6.52
C GLY A 165 8.41 -19.22 6.17
N GLU A 166 7.43 -19.49 7.03
CA GLU A 166 6.41 -20.52 6.78
C GLU A 166 5.49 -20.13 5.63
N ILE A 167 5.03 -18.87 5.62
CA ILE A 167 4.21 -18.31 4.54
C ILE A 167 4.95 -18.42 3.21
N THR A 168 6.23 -18.06 3.19
CA THR A 168 7.04 -18.12 1.97
C THR A 168 7.15 -19.55 1.43
N ARG A 169 7.35 -20.55 2.30
CA ARG A 169 7.41 -21.96 1.88
C ARG A 169 6.06 -22.48 1.39
N HIS A 170 4.98 -22.14 2.08
CA HIS A 170 3.63 -22.53 1.70
C HIS A 170 3.28 -21.99 0.30
N ILE A 171 3.57 -20.72 0.03
CA ILE A 171 3.32 -20.11 -1.29
C ILE A 171 4.18 -20.75 -2.38
N ALA A 172 5.43 -21.10 -2.09
CA ALA A 172 6.28 -21.77 -3.06
C ALA A 172 5.69 -23.12 -3.46
N ALA A 173 5.27 -23.94 -2.48
CA ALA A 173 4.64 -25.23 -2.75
C ALA A 173 3.31 -25.09 -3.51
N TRP A 174 2.49 -24.10 -3.15
CA TRP A 174 1.25 -23.78 -3.85
C TRP A 174 1.50 -23.36 -5.31
N ALA A 175 2.52 -22.54 -5.56
CA ALA A 175 2.85 -22.05 -6.90
C ALA A 175 3.36 -23.15 -7.84
N ASP A 176 3.90 -24.24 -7.29
CA ASP A 176 4.43 -25.39 -8.04
C ASP A 176 3.35 -26.44 -8.38
N LEU A 177 2.08 -26.24 -7.94
CA LEU A 177 0.97 -27.12 -8.30
C LEU A 177 0.64 -27.03 -9.80
N GLU A 178 0.24 -28.15 -10.40
CA GLU A 178 -0.22 -28.18 -11.80
C GLU A 178 -1.48 -27.31 -12.00
N PHE A 179 -2.35 -27.28 -10.98
CA PHE A 179 -3.56 -26.48 -10.93
C PHE A 179 -3.67 -25.74 -9.58
N PRO A 180 -2.98 -24.59 -9.40
CA PRO A 180 -3.01 -23.84 -8.15
C PRO A 180 -4.42 -23.32 -7.82
N THR A 181 -4.90 -23.54 -6.60
CA THR A 181 -6.23 -23.05 -6.13
C THR A 181 -6.12 -21.70 -5.42
N ASN A 182 -7.20 -21.11 -4.94
CA ASN A 182 -7.10 -19.92 -4.07
C ASN A 182 -6.97 -20.27 -2.58
N GLU A 183 -7.11 -21.56 -2.25
CA GLU A 183 -6.96 -22.15 -0.90
C GLU A 183 -5.54 -22.63 -0.62
#